data_AF-A0A1E5W568-F1
#
_entry.id   AF-A0A1E5W568-F1
#
_cell.length_a   1.000
_cell.length_b   1.000
_cell.length_c   1.000
_cell.angle_alpha   90.00
_cell.angle_beta   90.00
_cell.angle_gamma   90.00
#
_symmetry.space_group_name_H-M   'P 1'
#
loop_
_entity.id
_entity.type
_entity.pdbx_description
1 polymer ?
#
loop_
_entity_poly.entity_id
_entity_poly.type
_entity_poly.pdbx_seq_one_letter_code
_entity_poly.pdbx_strand_id
1 'polypeptide(L)'
;MEWRRGGEKLGKRKMDVASSLECYIKDHGVTVEDAMTAFATMMEHAWRINLAYMELDRGILPTARVVADMTRTIDLWHLQGMDAFTFSASLKETVTSLFSKDFPAA
;
A
#
# COMPACT_ATOMS: atom_id res chain seq x y z
N MET A 1 12.94 8.58 -4.92
CA MET A 1 13.41 9.32 -6.11
C MET A 1 12.74 8.73 -7.34
N GLU A 2 12.30 9.62 -8.23
CA GLU A 2 11.75 9.40 -9.59
C GLU A 2 10.32 8.83 -9.76
N TRP A 3 9.32 9.62 -9.34
CA TRP A 3 7.89 9.44 -9.65
C TRP A 3 7.49 10.02 -11.02
N ARG A 4 8.24 9.70 -12.07
CA ARG A 4 7.82 10.03 -13.46
C ARG A 4 8.08 8.86 -14.39
N ARG A 5 6.99 8.23 -14.83
CA ARG A 5 6.65 8.03 -16.25
C ARG A 5 5.34 7.25 -16.34
N GLY A 6 4.29 7.93 -16.81
CA GLY A 6 3.01 7.28 -17.12
C GLY A 6 1.82 8.23 -17.12
N GLY A 7 1.84 9.21 -18.02
CA GLY A 7 0.72 9.81 -18.80
C GLY A 7 -0.74 9.92 -18.34
N GLU A 8 -1.14 9.51 -17.14
CA GLU A 8 -2.49 9.67 -16.60
C GLU A 8 -2.35 10.33 -15.23
N LYS A 9 -2.97 11.49 -15.03
CA LYS A 9 -3.00 12.13 -13.72
C LYS A 9 -3.61 11.14 -12.72
N LEU A 10 -2.78 10.52 -11.88
CA LEU A 10 -3.19 9.67 -10.75
C LEU A 10 -4.11 8.48 -11.08
N GLY A 11 -4.22 8.04 -12.35
CA GLY A 11 -5.12 6.95 -12.74
C GLY A 11 -6.62 7.28 -12.55
N LYS A 12 -6.98 8.55 -12.40
CA LYS A 12 -8.35 8.97 -12.08
C LYS A 12 -9.19 9.20 -13.33
N ARG A 13 -10.37 8.60 -13.40
CA ARG A 13 -11.36 8.85 -14.46
C ARG A 13 -12.20 10.08 -14.14
N LYS A 14 -12.72 10.73 -15.18
CA LYS A 14 -13.47 12.01 -15.09
C LYS A 14 -14.69 11.96 -14.14
N MET A 15 -15.25 10.78 -13.90
CA MET A 15 -16.43 10.57 -13.05
C MET A 15 -16.08 10.08 -11.63
N ASP A 16 -14.80 9.90 -11.32
CA ASP A 16 -14.40 9.41 -10.01
C ASP A 16 -14.60 10.50 -8.95
N VAL A 17 -15.04 10.06 -7.76
CA VAL A 17 -15.15 10.91 -6.57
C VAL A 17 -13.79 11.50 -6.19
N ALA A 18 -13.79 12.57 -5.38
CA ALA A 18 -12.56 13.16 -4.90
C ALA A 18 -11.74 12.13 -4.09
N SER A 19 -10.48 11.97 -4.46
CA SER A 19 -9.50 11.16 -3.75
C SER A 19 -9.02 11.88 -2.48
N SER A 20 -8.45 11.12 -1.55
CA SER A 20 -7.87 11.69 -0.32
C SER A 20 -6.81 12.77 -0.60
N LEU A 21 -6.03 12.60 -1.68
CA LEU A 21 -5.04 13.58 -2.11
C LEU A 21 -5.70 14.90 -2.55
N GLU A 22 -6.76 14.83 -3.35
CA GLU A 22 -7.49 16.03 -3.81
C GLU A 22 -8.21 16.74 -2.66
N CYS A 23 -8.79 15.97 -1.73
CA CYS A 23 -9.36 16.52 -0.51
C CYS A 23 -8.29 17.24 0.32
N TYR A 24 -7.13 16.61 0.52
CA TYR A 24 -6.04 17.21 1.30
C TYR A 24 -5.50 18.49 0.67
N ILE A 25 -5.29 18.50 -0.65
CA ILE A 25 -4.86 19.71 -1.38
C ILE A 25 -5.89 20.82 -1.22
N LYS A 26 -7.18 20.50 -1.36
CA LYS A 26 -8.26 21.48 -1.21
C LYS A 26 -8.34 22.03 0.21
N ASP A 27 -8.25 21.17 1.21
CA ASP A 27 -8.44 21.54 2.62
C ASP A 27 -7.25 22.31 3.18
N HIS A 28 -6.03 22.04 2.69
CA HIS A 28 -4.79 22.65 3.17
C HIS A 28 -4.18 23.71 2.23
N GLY A 29 -4.67 23.84 0.99
CA GLY A 29 -4.18 24.81 0.02
C GLY A 29 -2.73 24.57 -0.43
N VAL A 30 -2.27 23.32 -0.39
CA VAL A 30 -0.86 22.93 -0.63
C VAL A 30 -0.63 22.40 -2.04
N THR A 31 0.63 22.25 -2.44
CA THR A 31 0.98 21.60 -3.70
C THR A 31 0.77 20.08 -3.64
N VAL A 32 0.78 19.41 -4.80
CA VAL A 32 0.71 17.94 -4.85
C VAL A 32 1.92 17.34 -4.15
N GLU A 33 3.11 17.90 -4.34
CA GLU A 33 4.36 17.45 -3.74
C GLU A 33 4.32 17.56 -2.21
N ASP A 34 3.80 18.66 -1.69
CA ASP A 34 3.63 18.86 -0.23
C ASP A 34 2.62 17.88 0.35
N ALA A 35 1.49 17.67 -0.33
CA ALA A 35 0.49 16.70 0.08
C ALA A 35 1.05 15.27 0.07
N MET A 36 1.74 14.86 -1.00
CA MET A 36 2.38 13.54 -1.08
C MET A 36 3.44 13.34 0.01
N THR A 37 4.19 14.38 0.35
CA THR A 37 5.16 14.35 1.47
C THR A 37 4.42 14.13 2.80
N ALA A 38 3.32 14.83 3.04
CA ALA A 38 2.50 14.64 4.24
C ALA A 38 1.94 13.20 4.32
N PHE A 39 1.42 12.67 3.22
CA PHE A 39 0.93 11.28 3.16
C PHE A 39 2.05 10.26 3.43
N ALA A 40 3.25 10.47 2.89
CA ALA A 40 4.40 9.61 3.18
C ALA A 40 4.72 9.60 4.67
N THR A 41 4.77 10.78 5.32
CA THR A 41 4.98 10.88 6.77
C THR A 41 3.86 10.20 7.57
N MET A 42 2.60 10.36 7.16
CA MET A 42 1.46 9.69 7.79
C MET A 42 1.53 8.17 7.65
N MET A 43 1.92 7.65 6.49
CA MET A 43 2.10 6.22 6.25
C MET A 43 3.26 5.65 7.07
N GLU A 44 4.41 6.33 7.12
CA GLU A 44 5.54 5.93 7.97
C GLU A 44 5.13 5.87 9.45
N HIS A 45 4.33 6.83 9.91
CA HIS A 45 3.82 6.82 11.27
C HIS A 45 2.82 5.67 11.49
N ALA A 46 1.91 5.41 10.54
CA ALA A 46 0.95 4.31 10.61
C ALA A 46 1.63 2.94 10.62
N TRP A 47 2.77 2.80 9.92
CA TRP A 47 3.56 1.57 9.89
C TRP A 47 4.12 1.13 11.25
N ARG A 48 4.10 2.01 12.26
CA ARG A 48 4.40 1.65 13.66
C ARG A 48 3.42 0.62 14.24
N ILE A 49 2.35 0.27 13.54
CA ILE A 49 1.51 -0.90 13.87
C ILE A 49 2.32 -2.20 13.98
N ASN A 50 3.44 -2.33 13.25
CA ASN A 50 4.34 -3.46 13.39
C ASN A 50 5.00 -3.51 14.78
N LEU A 51 5.34 -2.36 15.36
CA LEU A 51 5.88 -2.29 16.72
C LEU A 51 4.80 -2.67 17.73
N ALA A 52 3.60 -2.09 17.59
CA ALA A 52 2.46 -2.43 18.44
C ALA A 52 2.16 -3.94 18.40
N TYR A 53 2.25 -4.57 17.21
CA TYR A 53 2.10 -6.02 17.05
C TYR A 53 3.09 -6.83 17.89
N MET A 54 4.34 -6.37 18.05
CA MET A 54 5.35 -7.05 18.87
C MET A 54 5.05 -6.99 20.37
N GLU A 55 4.24 -6.03 20.81
CA GLU A 55 3.89 -5.79 22.21
C GLU A 55 2.54 -6.43 22.61
N LEU A 56 1.84 -7.09 21.67
CA LEU A 56 0.52 -7.65 21.93
C LEU A 56 0.55 -8.89 22.83
N ASP A 57 -0.52 -9.03 23.62
CA ASP A 57 -0.75 -10.22 24.42
C ASP A 57 -0.81 -11.50 23.58
N ARG A 58 -0.25 -12.59 24.12
CA ARG A 58 -0.13 -13.86 23.39
C ARG A 58 -1.48 -14.47 23.01
N GLY A 59 -2.54 -14.18 23.76
CA GLY A 59 -3.89 -14.67 23.49
C GLY A 59 -4.52 -14.09 22.21
N ILE A 60 -4.07 -12.91 21.76
CA ILE A 60 -4.61 -12.23 20.56
C ILE A 60 -3.66 -12.26 19.36
N LEU A 61 -2.43 -12.78 19.53
CA LEU A 61 -1.43 -12.86 18.47
C LEU A 61 -1.94 -13.52 17.17
N PRO A 62 -2.72 -14.62 17.19
CA PRO A 62 -3.22 -15.21 15.94
C PRO A 62 -4.08 -14.24 15.12
N THR A 63 -5.01 -13.53 15.77
CA THR A 63 -5.87 -12.55 15.12
C THR A 63 -5.08 -11.33 14.67
N ALA A 64 -4.18 -10.83 15.52
CA ALA A 64 -3.34 -9.69 15.20
C ALA A 64 -2.38 -9.98 14.02
N ARG A 65 -1.95 -11.24 13.88
CA ARG A 65 -1.09 -11.67 12.77
C ARG A 65 -1.82 -11.55 11.44
N VAL A 66 -3.09 -11.93 11.38
CA VAL A 66 -3.92 -11.76 10.18
C VAL A 66 -3.98 -10.30 9.78
N VAL A 67 -4.22 -9.39 10.73
CA VAL A 67 -4.26 -7.94 10.45
C VAL A 67 -2.91 -7.44 9.94
N ALA A 68 -1.82 -7.81 10.62
CA ALA A 68 -0.47 -7.40 10.22
C ALA A 68 -0.08 -7.92 8.83
N ASP A 69 -0.41 -9.18 8.52
CA ASP A 69 -0.14 -9.79 7.22
C ASP A 69 -1.01 -9.14 6.12
N MET A 70 -2.26 -8.78 6.40
CA MET A 70 -3.09 -7.98 5.49
C MET A 70 -2.48 -6.60 5.21
N THR A 71 -2.00 -5.89 6.23
CA THR A 71 -1.35 -4.58 6.06
C THR A 71 -0.10 -4.69 5.19
N ARG A 72 0.74 -5.73 5.38
CA ARG A 72 1.92 -5.98 4.53
C ARG A 72 1.56 -6.28 3.08
N THR A 73 0.40 -6.92 2.86
CA THR A 73 -0.05 -7.24 1.51
C THR A 73 -0.52 -5.99 0.75
N ILE A 74 -1.04 -4.97 1.46
CA ILE A 74 -1.41 -3.68 0.84
C ILE A 74 -0.19 -3.02 0.19
N ASP A 75 0.97 -3.04 0.86
CA ASP A 75 2.22 -2.54 0.30
C ASP A 75 2.64 -3.33 -0.94
N LEU A 76 2.46 -4.66 -0.95
CA LEU A 76 2.76 -5.48 -2.14
C LEU A 76 1.89 -5.09 -3.33
N TRP A 77 0.61 -4.82 -3.10
CA TRP A 77 -0.34 -4.46 -4.16
C TRP A 77 -0.16 -3.03 -4.68
N HIS A 78 0.26 -2.10 -3.82
CA HIS A 78 0.36 -0.67 -4.15
C HIS A 78 1.80 -0.17 -4.18
N LEU A 79 2.77 -1.08 -4.25
CA LEU A 79 4.18 -0.76 -4.24
C LEU A 79 4.52 0.16 -5.41
N GLN A 80 5.36 1.17 -5.14
CA GLN A 80 5.84 2.10 -6.17
C GLN A 80 4.69 2.78 -6.97
N GLY A 81 3.54 2.99 -6.32
CA GLY A 81 2.37 3.67 -6.89
C GLY A 81 1.70 2.93 -8.05
N MET A 82 1.96 1.62 -8.16
CA MET A 82 1.19 0.75 -9.03
C MET A 82 -0.16 0.44 -8.41
N ASP A 83 -1.18 0.15 -9.22
CA ASP A 83 -2.40 -0.51 -8.77
C ASP A 83 -2.35 -1.98 -9.24
N ALA A 84 -1.51 -2.76 -8.55
CA ALA A 84 -1.32 -4.16 -8.90
C ALA A 84 -2.50 -5.05 -8.44
N PHE A 85 -3.35 -4.53 -7.55
CA PHE A 85 -4.57 -5.22 -7.14
C PHE A 85 -5.57 -5.28 -8.30
N THR A 86 -5.82 -4.15 -8.99
CA THR A 86 -6.68 -4.12 -10.17
C THR A 86 -5.94 -4.62 -11.41
N PHE A 87 -4.67 -4.25 -11.57
CA PHE A 87 -3.83 -4.61 -12.72
C PHE A 87 -2.70 -5.56 -12.32
N SER A 88 -3.05 -6.82 -12.14
CA SER A 88 -2.18 -7.86 -11.56
C SER A 88 -1.00 -8.33 -12.43
N ALA A 89 -0.72 -7.65 -13.55
CA ALA A 89 0.40 -8.02 -14.44
C ALA A 89 1.73 -8.05 -13.68
N SER A 90 1.95 -7.10 -12.78
CA SER A 90 3.16 -7.02 -11.93
C SER A 90 3.18 -8.05 -10.79
N LEU A 91 2.03 -8.63 -10.40
CA LEU A 91 1.98 -9.66 -9.35
C LEU A 91 2.16 -11.09 -9.90
N LYS A 92 2.11 -11.28 -11.22
CA LYS A 92 2.11 -12.60 -11.85
C LYS A 92 3.27 -13.48 -11.38
N GLU A 93 4.49 -12.94 -11.36
CA GLU A 93 5.68 -13.68 -10.93
C GLU A 93 5.63 -14.01 -9.43
N THR A 94 5.23 -13.06 -8.59
CA THR A 94 5.09 -13.24 -7.14
C THR A 94 4.06 -14.33 -6.82
N VAL A 95 2.88 -14.29 -7.45
CA VAL A 95 1.82 -15.29 -7.26
C VAL A 95 2.28 -16.67 -7.73
N THR A 96 2.93 -16.74 -8.90
CA THR A 96 3.46 -18.01 -9.43
C THR A 96 4.52 -18.62 -8.50
N SER A 97 5.40 -17.79 -7.94
CA SER A 97 6.43 -18.22 -6.98
C SER A 97 5.82 -18.78 -5.69
N LEU A 98 4.78 -18.11 -5.15
CA LEU A 98 4.15 -18.49 -3.89
C LEU A 98 3.25 -19.74 -4.01
N PHE A 99 2.59 -19.92 -5.16
CA PHE A 99 1.50 -20.90 -5.28
C PHE A 99 1.70 -21.97 -6.37
N SER A 100 2.73 -21.86 -7.22
CA SER A 100 2.95 -22.82 -8.32
C SER A 100 4.21 -23.67 -8.19
N LYS A 101 5.05 -23.44 -7.18
CA LYS A 101 6.17 -24.34 -6.87
C LYS A 101 5.82 -25.25 -5.71
N ASP A 102 5.81 -26.55 -5.97
CA ASP A 102 6.01 -27.55 -4.93
C ASP A 102 7.37 -27.24 -4.27
N PHE A 103 7.34 -26.75 -3.04
CA PHE A 103 8.56 -26.70 -2.24
C PHE A 103 8.98 -28.16 -2.00
N PRO A 104 10.23 -28.57 -2.32
CA PRO A 104 10.67 -29.91 -2.01
C PRO A 104 10.49 -30.14 -0.50
N ALA A 105 9.80 -31.23 -0.15
CA ALA A 105 9.60 -31.60 1.24
C ALA A 105 10.98 -31.75 1.91
N ALA A 106 11.16 -31.05 3.03
CA ALA A 106 12.36 -31.12 3.85
C ALA A 106 12.49 -32.50 4.54
#